data_AF-A0A927UXQ3-F1
#
_entry.id   AF-A0A927UXQ3-F1
#
_cell.length_a   1.000
_cell.length_b   1.000
_cell.length_c   1.000
_cell.angle_alpha   90.00
_cell.angle_beta   90.00
_cell.angle_gamma   90.00
#
_symmetry.space_group_name_H-M   'P 1'
#
loop_
_entity.id
_entity.type
_entity.pdbx_description
1 polymer ?
#
loop_
_entity_poly.entity_id
_entity_poly.type
_entity_poly.pdbx_seq_one_letter_code
_entity_poly.pdbx_strand_id
1 'polypeptide(L)' 'MSKLVLYHGSSEIVEKPIYGKGKEYNDYGRGFYCTESMELEK' A
#
# COMPACT_ATOMS: atom_id res chain seq x y z
N MET A 1 -19.31 2.56 -14.34
CA MET A 1 -18.21 3.02 -13.49
C MET A 1 -16.90 2.55 -14.11
N SER A 2 -15.88 3.40 -14.17
CA SER A 2 -14.54 3.04 -14.63
C SER A 2 -13.80 2.26 -13.54
N LYS A 3 -12.88 1.39 -13.95
CA LYS A 3 -12.02 0.63 -13.04
C LYS A 3 -10.87 1.53 -12.56
N LEU A 4 -10.68 1.65 -11.25
CA LEU A 4 -9.51 2.29 -10.63
C LEU A 4 -8.45 1.23 -10.31
N VAL A 5 -7.19 1.49 -10.66
CA VAL A 5 -6.04 0.63 -10.35
C VAL A 5 -5.08 1.41 -9.48
N LEU A 6 -4.61 0.79 -8.39
CA LEU A 6 -3.67 1.34 -7.43
C LEU A 6 -2.50 0.37 -7.24
N TYR A 7 -1.33 0.90 -6.93
CA TYR A 7 -0.08 0.19 -6.74
C TYR A 7 0.42 0.34 -5.31
N HIS A 8 1.13 -0.68 -4.80
CA HIS A 8 1.70 -0.68 -3.46
C HIS A 8 3.15 -1.18 -3.52
N GLY A 9 4.08 -0.33 -3.10
CA GLY A 9 5.50 -0.67 -3.08
C GLY A 9 5.88 -1.60 -1.92
N SER A 10 5.95 -2.89 -2.22
CA SER A 10 6.42 -3.92 -1.28
C SER A 10 6.93 -5.15 -2.02
N SER A 11 7.94 -5.81 -1.46
CA SER A 11 8.39 -7.14 -1.91
C SER A 11 7.47 -8.28 -1.45
N GLU A 12 6.56 -8.00 -0.52
CA GLU A 12 5.65 -8.99 0.06
C GLU A 12 4.26 -8.88 -0.57
N ILE A 13 3.67 -10.03 -0.91
CA ILE A 13 2.27 -10.12 -1.33
C ILE A 13 1.38 -10.25 -0.09
N VAL A 14 0.45 -9.32 0.08
CA VAL A 14 -0.54 -9.34 1.17
C VAL A 14 -1.86 -9.88 0.62
N GLU A 15 -2.13 -11.18 0.79
CA GLU A 15 -3.37 -11.82 0.30
C GLU A 15 -4.62 -11.39 1.07
N LYS A 16 -4.47 -11.09 2.37
CA LYS A 16 -5.57 -10.67 3.25
C LYS A 16 -5.14 -9.45 4.06
N PRO A 17 -5.98 -8.40 4.16
CA PRO A 17 -5.67 -7.27 5.02
C PRO A 17 -5.63 -7.70 6.48
N ILE A 18 -4.64 -7.19 7.22
CA ILE A 18 -4.46 -7.48 8.64
C ILE A 18 -4.43 -6.15 9.40
N TYR A 19 -5.25 -6.05 10.44
CA TYR A 19 -5.29 -4.88 11.31
C TYR A 19 -3.96 -4.70 12.06
N GLY A 20 -3.51 -3.45 12.21
CA GLY A 20 -2.30 -3.09 12.95
C GLY A 20 -0.97 -3.37 12.25
N LYS A 21 -1.00 -3.86 11.00
CA LYS A 21 0.19 -4.03 10.14
C LYS A 21 0.56 -2.73 9.41
N GLY A 22 1.78 -2.71 8.87
CA GLY A 22 2.40 -1.55 8.25
C GLY A 22 3.63 -1.09 9.04
N LYS A 23 4.41 -0.17 8.45
CA LYS A 23 5.62 0.37 9.07
C LYS A 23 5.25 1.27 10.26
N GLU A 24 5.74 0.94 11.45
CA GLU A 24 5.43 1.69 12.68
C GLU A 24 6.00 3.12 12.69
N TYR A 25 7.07 3.33 11.91
CA TYR A 25 7.82 4.58 11.80
C TYR A 25 7.38 5.46 10.65
N ASN A 26 6.30 5.13 9.95
CA ASN A 26 5.78 6.01 8.91
C ASN A 26 5.08 7.21 9.57
N ASP A 27 5.41 8.43 9.13
CA ASP A 27 4.93 9.69 9.75
C ASP A 27 3.40 9.82 9.67
N TYR A 28 2.77 9.16 8.69
CA TYR A 28 1.32 9.12 8.51
C TYR A 28 0.63 8.00 9.32
N GLY A 29 1.38 7.24 10.11
CA GLY A 29 0.91 6.11 10.89
C GLY A 29 0.98 4.76 10.16
N ARG A 30 0.48 3.70 10.82
CA ARG A 30 0.46 2.34 10.24
C ARG A 30 -0.71 2.20 9.28
N GLY A 31 -0.45 1.62 8.12
CA GLY A 31 -1.48 1.36 7.12
C GLY A 31 -0.94 0.70 5.87
N PHE A 32 -1.86 0.43 4.95
CA PHE A 32 -1.57 -0.08 3.62
C PHE A 32 -1.66 1.09 2.63
N TYR A 33 -0.51 1.61 2.23
CA TYR A 33 -0.41 2.81 1.40
C TYR A 33 -0.36 2.46 -0.08
N CYS A 34 -1.18 3.10 -0.88
CA CYS A 34 -1.22 2.88 -2.32
C CYS A 34 -1.03 4.19 -3.09
N THR A 35 -0.65 4.06 -4.37
CA THR A 35 -0.46 5.17 -5.30
C THR A 35 -1.08 4.83 -6.67
N GLU A 36 -1.56 5.82 -7.40
CA GLU A 36 -1.96 5.63 -8.81
C GLU A 36 -0.74 5.61 -9.75
N SER A 37 0.41 6.15 -9.30
CA SER A 37 1.64 6.21 -10.08
C SER A 37 2.48 4.95 -9.90
N MET A 38 2.60 4.15 -10.96
CA MET A 38 3.44 2.95 -11.02
C MET A 38 4.93 3.27 -10.77
N GLU A 39 5.39 4.48 -11.09
CA GLU A 39 6.79 4.88 -10.87
C GLU A 39 7.13 5.06 -9.37
N LEU A 40 6.12 5.37 -8.55
CA LEU A 40 6.26 5.58 -7.11
C LEU A 40 6.13 4.29 -6.30
N GLU A 41 5.91 3.15 -6.95
CA GLU A 41 5.81 1.83 -6.31
C GLU A 41 7.16 1.26 -5.85
N LYS A 42 8.29 1.92 -6.16
CA LYS A 42 9.62 1.37 -5.88
C LYS A 42 10.00 1.28 -4.41
#